data_AF-A0A929PFB2-F1
#
_entry.id   AF-A0A929PFB2-F1
#
_cell.length_a   1.000
_cell.length_b   1.000
_cell.length_c   1.000
_cell.angle_alpha   90.00
_cell.angle_beta   90.00
_cell.angle_gamma   90.00
#
_symmetry.space_group_name_H-M   'P 1'
#
loop_
_entity.id
_entity.type
_entity.pdbx_description
1 polymer ?
#
loop_
_entity_poly.entity_id
_entity_poly.type
_entity_poly.pdbx_seq_one_letter_code
_entity_poly.pdbx_strand_id
1 'polypeptide(L)'
;MLFAIILALTFISGLFLPWWFAVLIALVVAYFVRTTGSAFWSGFAGVGLAWLAFSLLKSLPNNNVLATRMATLFHLPHWLYLLLVTVVIGGLLGGFAALTGKLVRKAVERPQSA
;
A
#
# COMPACT_ATOMS: atom_id res chain seq x y z
N MET A 1 -4.77 10.44 10.71
CA MET A 1 -3.58 9.89 11.39
C MET A 1 -3.15 8.54 10.83
N LEU A 2 -4.01 7.52 10.82
CA LEU A 2 -3.67 6.17 10.32
C LEU A 2 -3.05 6.18 8.90
N PHE A 3 -3.70 6.84 7.95
CA PHE A 3 -3.20 7.01 6.57
C PHE A 3 -1.77 7.55 6.52
N ALA A 4 -1.48 8.66 7.20
CA ALA A 4 -0.19 9.33 7.15
C ALA A 4 0.93 8.44 7.72
N ILE A 5 0.66 7.69 8.79
CA ILE A 5 1.62 6.76 9.37
C ILE A 5 1.91 5.60 8.41
N ILE A 6 0.86 5.00 7.82
CA ILE A 6 1.03 3.92 6.84
C ILE A 6 1.83 4.41 5.63
N LEU A 7 1.49 5.59 5.09
CA LEU A 7 2.19 6.21 3.97
C LEU A 7 3.69 6.39 4.29
N ALA A 8 4.00 7.08 5.39
CA ALA A 8 5.38 7.42 5.75
C ALA A 8 6.22 6.15 6.01
N LEU A 9 5.71 5.22 6.82
CA LEU A 9 6.44 3.98 7.13
C LEU A 9 6.59 3.07 5.91
N THR A 10 5.56 2.95 5.08
CA THR A 10 5.64 2.18 3.83
C THR A 10 6.66 2.80 2.87
N PHE A 11 6.66 4.13 2.77
CA PHE A 11 7.60 4.84 1.92
C PHE A 11 9.04 4.67 2.40
N ILE A 12 9.32 4.85 3.70
CA ILE A 12 10.67 4.70 4.24
C ILE A 12 11.14 3.24 4.14
N SER A 13 10.29 2.28 4.51
CA SER A 13 10.64 0.86 4.48
C SER A 13 10.92 0.35 3.06
N GLY A 14 10.19 0.83 2.06
CA GLY A 14 10.39 0.41 0.67
C GLY A 14 11.75 0.80 0.06
N LEU A 15 12.54 1.63 0.74
CA LEU A 15 13.91 1.97 0.34
C LEU A 15 14.92 0.89 0.71
N PHE A 16 14.66 0.14 1.80
CA PHE A 16 15.63 -0.78 2.40
C PHE A 16 15.12 -2.23 2.47
N LEU A 17 13.80 -2.41 2.56
CA LEU A 17 13.15 -3.70 2.79
C LEU A 17 12.45 -4.20 1.53
N PRO A 18 12.23 -5.52 1.43
CA PRO A 18 11.37 -6.10 0.42
C PRO A 18 9.96 -5.49 0.42
N TRP A 19 9.36 -5.38 -0.76
CA TRP A 19 8.06 -4.73 -0.96
C TRP A 19 6.91 -5.30 -0.11
N TRP A 20 6.96 -6.58 0.28
CA TRP A 20 5.91 -7.22 1.09
C TRP A 20 5.80 -6.65 2.51
N PHE A 21 6.83 -5.95 3.00
CA PHE A 21 6.78 -5.26 4.30
C PHE A 21 5.69 -4.19 4.36
N ALA A 22 5.28 -3.61 3.23
CA ALA A 22 4.16 -2.67 3.17
C ALA A 22 2.86 -3.26 3.77
N VAL A 23 2.62 -4.56 3.54
CA VAL A 23 1.46 -5.29 4.06
C VAL A 23 1.55 -5.43 5.57
N LEU A 24 2.72 -5.84 6.09
CA LEU A 24 2.93 -5.98 7.54
C LEU A 24 2.81 -4.64 8.26
N ILE A 25 3.37 -3.58 7.69
CA ILE A 25 3.27 -2.22 8.24
C ILE A 25 1.80 -1.78 8.30
N ALA A 26 1.06 -1.91 7.20
CA ALA A 26 -0.36 -1.53 7.18
C ALA A 26 -1.19 -2.30 8.22
N LEU A 27 -0.92 -3.60 8.40
CA LEU A 27 -1.56 -4.44 9.41
C LEU A 27 -1.21 -4.01 10.83
N VAL A 28 0.07 -3.91 11.16
CA VAL A 28 0.56 -3.58 12.50
C VAL A 28 0.12 -2.19 12.92
N VAL A 29 0.24 -1.20 12.04
CA VAL A 29 -0.19 0.17 12.33
C VAL A 29 -1.70 0.22 12.55
N ALA A 30 -2.51 -0.46 11.74
CA ALA A 30 -3.96 -0.48 11.92
C ALA A 30 -4.40 -1.26 13.17
N TYR A 31 -3.60 -2.22 13.62
CA TYR A 31 -3.80 -2.89 14.91
C TYR A 31 -3.60 -1.92 16.07
N PHE A 32 -2.51 -1.16 16.14
CA PHE A 32 -2.23 -0.28 17.28
C PHE A 32 -2.96 1.07 17.22
N VAL A 33 -3.09 1.66 16.03
CA VAL A 33 -3.66 3.00 15.87
C VAL A 33 -5.16 2.91 15.68
N ARG A 34 -5.92 3.61 16.52
CA ARG A 34 -7.38 3.74 16.38
C ARG A 34 -7.71 4.76 15.28
N THR A 35 -8.70 4.42 14.48
CA THR A 35 -9.23 5.32 13.45
C THR A 35 -10.75 5.31 13.52
N THR A 36 -11.35 6.49 13.52
CA THR A 36 -12.80 6.70 13.39
C THR A 36 -13.26 6.50 11.94
N GLY A 37 -12.36 6.68 10.97
CA GLY A 37 -12.62 6.49 9.55
C GLY A 37 -12.49 5.04 9.07
N SER A 38 -12.60 4.86 7.74
CA SER A 38 -12.38 3.58 7.10
C SER A 38 -10.89 3.20 7.13
N ALA A 39 -10.56 2.11 7.82
CA ALA A 39 -9.21 1.55 7.85
C ALA A 39 -8.78 1.06 6.46
N PHE A 40 -9.72 0.54 5.66
CA PHE A 40 -9.47 0.16 4.27
C PHE A 40 -8.94 1.33 3.46
N TRP A 41 -9.68 2.44 3.41
CA TRP A 41 -9.28 3.60 2.60
C TRP A 41 -8.00 4.24 3.10
N SER A 42 -7.76 4.21 4.42
CA SER A 42 -6.50 4.67 5.00
C SER A 42 -5.31 3.82 4.54
N GLY A 43 -5.45 2.50 4.56
CA GLY A 43 -4.42 1.57 4.08
C GLY A 43 -4.24 1.61 2.57
N PHE A 44 -5.35 1.69 1.82
CA PHE A 44 -5.37 1.74 0.37
C PHE A 44 -4.65 2.98 -0.16
N ALA A 45 -5.05 4.16 0.31
CA ALA A 45 -4.39 5.39 -0.08
C ALA A 45 -2.95 5.43 0.43
N GLY A 46 -2.69 4.94 1.64
CA GLY A 46 -1.35 4.96 2.25
C GLY A 46 -0.33 4.15 1.46
N VAL A 47 -0.61 2.88 1.21
CA VAL A 47 0.31 2.02 0.44
C VAL A 47 0.28 2.36 -1.05
N GLY A 48 -0.90 2.64 -1.62
CA GLY A 48 -1.03 2.99 -3.03
C GLY A 48 -0.26 4.26 -3.40
N LEU A 49 -0.35 5.33 -2.59
CA LEU A 49 0.41 6.56 -2.84
C LEU A 49 1.92 6.37 -2.61
N ALA A 50 2.32 5.57 -1.61
CA ALA A 50 3.73 5.25 -1.42
C ALA A 50 4.30 4.53 -2.65
N TRP A 51 3.55 3.55 -3.20
CA TRP A 51 3.93 2.84 -4.42
C TRP A 51 3.91 3.72 -5.67
N LEU A 52 2.95 4.64 -5.79
CA LEU A 52 2.92 5.63 -6.85
C LEU A 52 4.21 6.47 -6.82
N ALA A 53 4.54 7.04 -5.66
CA ALA A 53 5.74 7.84 -5.48
C ALA A 53 6.99 7.05 -5.81
N PHE A 54 7.13 5.83 -5.29
CA PHE A 54 8.26 4.94 -5.59
C PHE A 54 8.42 4.62 -7.08
N SER A 55 7.31 4.31 -7.73
CA SER A 55 7.31 3.94 -9.14
C SER A 55 7.72 5.14 -10.00
N LEU A 56 7.22 6.34 -9.70
CA LEU A 56 7.60 7.57 -10.40
C LEU A 56 9.06 7.95 -10.14
N LEU A 57 9.54 7.84 -8.89
CA LEU A 57 10.94 8.12 -8.55
C LEU A 57 11.92 7.23 -9.31
N LYS A 58 11.55 5.96 -9.57
CA LYS A 58 12.38 5.04 -10.36
C LYS A 58 12.20 5.21 -11.86
N SER A 59 11.00 5.59 -12.32
CA SER A 59 10.65 5.61 -13.74
C SER A 59 11.05 6.92 -14.42
N LEU A 60 10.83 8.08 -13.77
CA LEU A 60 11.07 9.39 -14.37
C LEU A 60 12.55 9.64 -14.75
N PRO A 61 13.54 9.36 -13.87
CA PRO A 61 14.96 9.56 -14.23
C PRO A 61 15.42 8.63 -15.37
N ASN A 62 14.70 7.54 -15.59
CA ASN A 62 15.00 6.54 -16.61
C ASN A 62 14.16 6.73 -17.89
N ASN A 63 13.55 7.92 -18.08
CA ASN A 63 12.63 8.21 -19.19
C ASN A 63 11.57 7.12 -19.42
N ASN A 64 11.16 6.43 -18.35
CA ASN A 64 10.21 5.31 -18.38
C ASN A 64 10.62 4.12 -19.28
N VAL A 65 11.89 3.96 -19.64
CA VAL A 65 12.35 2.92 -20.60
C VAL A 65 11.93 1.52 -20.16
N LEU A 66 12.19 1.15 -18.90
CA LEU A 66 11.83 -0.17 -18.37
C LEU A 66 10.31 -0.36 -18.29
N ALA A 67 9.59 0.68 -17.82
CA ALA A 67 8.13 0.65 -17.72
C ALA A 67 7.48 0.48 -19.10
N THR A 68 8.02 1.12 -20.14
CA THR A 68 7.57 0.97 -21.53
C THR A 68 7.84 -0.44 -22.07
N ARG A 69 9.02 -1.02 -21.81
CA ARG A 69 9.30 -2.41 -22.22
C ARG A 69 8.36 -3.41 -21.54
N MET A 70 8.08 -3.23 -20.24
CA MET A 70 7.11 -4.05 -19.54
C MET A 70 5.69 -3.84 -20.10
N ALA A 71 5.30 -2.61 -20.41
CA ALA A 71 4.02 -2.34 -21.05
C ALA A 71 3.90 -3.07 -22.40
N THR A 72 4.94 -3.06 -23.24
CA THR A 72 4.94 -3.82 -24.50
C THR A 72 4.83 -5.33 -24.28
N LEU A 73 5.53 -5.87 -23.27
CA LEU A 73 5.47 -7.30 -22.93
C LEU A 73 4.05 -7.72 -22.50
N PHE A 74 3.36 -6.85 -21.76
CA PHE A 74 1.97 -7.07 -21.35
C PHE A 74 0.94 -6.61 -22.38
N HIS A 75 1.36 -6.23 -23.59
CA HIS A 75 0.48 -5.71 -24.65
C HIS A 75 -0.36 -4.50 -24.22
N LEU A 76 0.17 -3.68 -23.31
CA LEU A 76 -0.48 -2.46 -22.83
C LEU A 76 -0.17 -1.28 -23.77
N PRO A 77 -1.15 -0.39 -24.02
CA PRO A 77 -0.97 0.72 -24.96
C PRO A 77 -0.03 1.82 -24.43
N HIS A 78 0.18 1.91 -23.12
CA HIS A 78 1.05 2.92 -22.50
C HIS A 78 1.61 2.46 -21.15
N TRP A 79 2.80 2.92 -20.77
CA TRP A 79 3.43 2.59 -19.47
C TRP A 79 2.61 3.06 -18.26
N LEU A 80 1.76 4.07 -18.45
CA LEU A 80 0.84 4.58 -17.41
C LEU A 80 -0.15 3.52 -16.93
N TYR A 81 -0.57 2.58 -17.80
CA TYR A 81 -1.45 1.48 -17.38
C TYR A 81 -0.74 0.55 -16.40
N LEU A 82 0.54 0.28 -16.62
CA LEU A 82 1.36 -0.50 -15.70
C LEU A 82 1.51 0.21 -14.34
N LEU A 83 1.71 1.54 -14.36
CA LEU A 83 1.74 2.35 -13.14
C LEU A 83 0.41 2.28 -12.38
N LEU A 84 -0.71 2.42 -13.09
CA LEU A 84 -2.04 2.35 -12.49
C LEU A 84 -2.29 0.99 -11.83
N VAL A 85 -1.99 -0.10 -12.54
CA VAL A 85 -2.11 -1.46 -12.00
C VAL A 85 -1.24 -1.64 -10.76
N THR A 86 0.00 -1.14 -10.79
CA THR A 86 0.91 -1.19 -9.64
C THR A 86 0.29 -0.49 -8.43
N VAL A 87 -0.21 0.73 -8.60
CA VAL A 87 -0.82 1.51 -7.51
C VAL A 87 -2.08 0.85 -6.98
N VAL A 88 -2.93 0.31 -7.86
CA VAL A 88 -4.16 -0.39 -7.46
C VAL A 88 -3.83 -1.65 -6.69
N ILE A 89 -2.87 -2.46 -7.13
CA ILE A 89 -2.45 -3.68 -6.42
C ILE A 89 -1.88 -3.31 -5.04
N GLY A 90 -0.95 -2.34 -4.99
CA GLY A 90 -0.39 -1.87 -3.72
C GLY A 90 -1.46 -1.34 -2.77
N GLY A 91 -2.39 -0.55 -3.30
CA GLY A 91 -3.53 -0.03 -2.55
C GLY A 91 -4.43 -1.15 -2.01
N LEU A 92 -4.82 -2.13 -2.84
CA LEU A 92 -5.65 -3.24 -2.38
C LEU A 92 -4.96 -4.03 -1.27
N LEU A 93 -3.67 -4.36 -1.44
CA LEU A 93 -2.87 -5.04 -0.42
C LEU A 93 -2.83 -4.24 0.89
N GLY A 94 -2.57 -2.93 0.82
CA GLY A 94 -2.57 -2.05 2.00
C GLY A 94 -3.93 -1.90 2.65
N GLY A 95 -4.99 -1.79 1.86
CA GLY A 95 -6.37 -1.65 2.34
C GLY A 95 -6.85 -2.89 3.08
N PHE A 96 -6.64 -4.08 2.50
CA PHE A 96 -6.99 -5.34 3.15
C PHE A 96 -6.14 -5.60 4.39
N ALA A 97 -4.84 -5.31 4.36
CA ALA A 97 -3.97 -5.43 5.53
C ALA A 97 -4.44 -4.54 6.69
N ALA A 98 -4.76 -3.27 6.40
CA ALA A 98 -5.26 -2.34 7.41
C ALA A 98 -6.63 -2.75 7.97
N LEU A 99 -7.52 -3.29 7.12
CA LEU A 99 -8.79 -3.88 7.58
C LEU A 99 -8.54 -5.05 8.53
N THR A 100 -7.68 -5.98 8.15
CA THR A 100 -7.33 -7.15 8.96
C THR A 100 -6.76 -6.71 10.31
N GLY A 101 -5.81 -5.77 10.35
CA GLY A 101 -5.25 -5.25 11.60
C GLY A 101 -6.32 -4.68 12.53
N LYS A 102 -7.28 -3.91 11.99
CA LYS A 102 -8.42 -3.37 12.75
C LYS A 102 -9.35 -4.47 13.25
N LEU A 103 -9.65 -5.47 12.43
CA LEU A 103 -10.56 -6.58 12.78
C LEU A 103 -9.94 -7.49 13.84
N VAL A 104 -8.65 -7.81 13.73
CA VAL A 104 -7.91 -8.59 14.73
C VAL A 104 -7.93 -7.88 16.08
N ARG A 105 -7.65 -6.57 16.12
CA ARG A 105 -7.79 -5.80 17.38
C ARG A 105 -9.20 -5.94 17.96
N LYS A 106 -10.24 -5.74 17.14
CA LYS A 106 -11.63 -5.83 17.60
C LYS A 106 -11.99 -7.23 18.13
N ALA A 107 -11.45 -8.28 17.53
CA ALA A 107 -11.66 -9.65 17.99
C ALA A 107 -10.99 -9.90 19.35
N VAL A 108 -9.79 -9.35 19.57
CA VAL A 108 -9.05 -9.46 20.84
C VAL A 108 -9.67 -8.61 21.95
N GLU A 109 -10.17 -7.41 21.64
CA GLU A 109 -10.77 -6.49 22.62
C GLU A 109 -12.20 -6.88 23.03
N ARG A 110 -12.89 -7.76 22.28
CA ARG A 110 -14.22 -8.23 22.65
C ARG A 110 -14.12 -9.19 23.84
N PRO A 111 -14.70 -8.87 25.01
CA PRO A 111 -14.86 -9.84 26.08
C PRO A 111 -15.72 -10.98 25.54
N GLN A 112 -15.30 -12.22 25.78
CA GLN A 112 -16.11 -13.40 25.55
C GLN A 112 -17.30 -13.38 26.52
N SER A 113 -18.34 -12.59 26.22
CA SER A 113 -19.64 -12.72 26.85
C SER A 113 -20.54 -13.47 25.88
N ALA A 114 -20.45 -14.80 25.97
CA ALA A 114 -21.48 -15.76 25.59
C ALA A 114 -22.05 -16.34 26.89
#